data_AF-A0A536JA69-F1
#
_entry.id   AF-A0A536JA69-F1
#
_cell.length_a   1.000
_cell.length_b   1.000
_cell.length_c   1.000
_cell.angle_alpha   90.00
_cell.angle_beta   90.00
_cell.angle_gamma   90.00
#
_symmetry.space_group_name_H-M   'P 1'
#
loop_
_entity.id
_entity.type
_entity.pdbx_description
1 polymer ?
#
loop_
_entity_poly.entity_id
_entity_poly.type
_entity_poly.pdbx_seq_one_letter_code
_entity_poly.pdbx_strand_id
1 'polypeptide(L)'
;MINESTKSEISALLQKRQAALVGKDLQGFQATIDMTRPALRRCQQESFDVAARQGANSTAPVVGKVEVYAGTYVRAYVDDQGIGFARVYFKNAGSGWLLTEPKESELGGEKTKTVSGVDLSYWGIDDDIIDAFGRAGADARTFLLNLAVRAPTRPFALRLFPTRESAGLTAACSVAGSSFSAPTGDPFLRFYKYWVGADFVGPSDYQRAVLKHEGLHWLQEQTIAGINARMDWWLVEGWPDFIGESRTQGAKVDAICRAATPSFKQMVDGPNADPNVAPERIGQFYAYANTMVEYLYATFKKDVYWELMAAYKETVDPQVNYPKVLNVAPAQFYEGWLAFAKKKYC
;
A
#
# COMPACT_ATOMS: atom_id res chain seq x y z
N MET A 1 -6.45 32.26 12.00
CA MET A 1 -5.48 32.73 10.98
C MET A 1 -4.40 31.68 10.91
N ILE A 2 -4.23 30.98 9.79
CA ILE A 2 -3.07 30.09 9.58
C ILE A 2 -1.91 30.97 9.14
N ASN A 3 -0.79 30.84 9.83
CA ASN A 3 0.46 31.52 9.52
C ASN A 3 1.62 30.51 9.65
N GLU A 4 2.86 30.95 9.41
CA GLU A 4 4.05 30.13 9.62
C GLU A 4 4.13 29.53 11.04
N SER A 5 3.57 30.21 12.06
CA SER A 5 3.51 29.69 13.42
C SER A 5 2.64 28.43 13.52
N THR A 6 1.54 28.32 12.77
CA THR A 6 0.74 27.08 12.72
C THR A 6 1.57 25.93 12.16
N LYS A 7 2.35 26.15 11.08
CA LYS A 7 3.23 25.11 10.52
C LYS A 7 4.30 24.68 11.54
N SER A 8 4.90 25.62 12.26
CA SER A 8 5.87 25.33 13.32
C SER A 8 5.24 24.54 14.49
N GLU A 9 4.04 24.90 14.92
CA GLU A 9 3.30 24.19 15.98
C GLU A 9 2.94 22.75 15.59
N ILE A 10 2.46 22.54 14.36
CA ILE A 10 2.21 21.19 13.84
C ILE A 10 3.51 20.39 13.77
N SER A 11 4.60 21.00 13.32
CA SER A 11 5.91 20.35 13.29
C SER A 11 6.39 19.97 14.70
N ALA A 12 6.19 20.83 15.70
CA ALA A 12 6.52 20.55 17.09
C ALA A 12 5.67 19.41 17.69
N LEU A 13 4.38 19.34 17.34
CA LEU A 13 3.52 18.21 17.72
C LEU A 13 4.05 16.89 17.12
N LEU A 14 4.41 16.90 15.83
CA LEU A 14 4.96 15.73 15.16
C LEU A 14 6.33 15.30 15.73
N GLN A 15 7.17 16.26 16.14
CA GLN A 15 8.41 15.99 16.86
C GLN A 15 8.15 15.35 18.22
N LYS A 16 7.21 15.89 19.02
CA LYS A 16 6.81 15.30 20.31
C LYS A 16 6.29 13.88 20.13
N ARG A 17 5.46 13.66 19.11
CA ARG A 17 4.95 12.35 18.72
C ARG A 17 6.09 11.39 18.38
N GLN A 18 7.05 11.83 17.58
CA GLN A 18 8.19 11.01 17.19
C GLN A 18 9.07 10.66 18.39
N ALA A 19 9.34 11.62 19.28
CA ALA A 19 10.07 11.39 20.51
C ALA A 19 9.37 10.36 21.41
N ALA A 20 8.03 10.40 21.51
CA ALA A 20 7.26 9.42 22.24
C ALA A 20 7.34 8.00 21.61
N LEU A 21 7.33 7.90 20.28
CA LEU A 21 7.54 6.63 19.57
C LEU A 21 8.94 6.06 19.84
N VAL A 22 9.98 6.88 19.71
CA VAL A 22 11.38 6.49 19.96
C VAL A 22 11.58 6.06 21.42
N GLY A 23 11.00 6.82 22.36
CA GLY A 23 11.05 6.54 23.79
C GLY A 23 10.11 5.42 24.26
N LYS A 24 9.31 4.83 23.36
CA LYS A 24 8.25 3.86 23.69
C LYS A 24 7.29 4.36 24.78
N ASP A 25 7.02 5.66 24.79
CA ASP A 25 6.11 6.33 25.73
C ASP A 25 4.68 6.35 25.18
N LEU A 26 3.88 5.36 25.59
CA LEU A 26 2.50 5.23 25.14
C LEU A 26 1.63 6.41 25.55
N GLN A 27 1.80 6.93 26.78
CA GLN A 27 0.99 8.03 27.29
C GLN A 27 1.32 9.33 26.55
N GLY A 28 2.61 9.64 26.39
CA GLY A 28 3.07 10.78 25.61
C GLY A 28 2.61 10.71 24.16
N PHE A 29 2.61 9.51 23.56
CA PHE A 29 2.12 9.30 22.20
C PHE A 29 0.60 9.51 22.08
N GLN A 30 -0.18 8.91 22.97
CA GLN A 30 -1.65 9.06 23.01
C GLN A 30 -2.06 10.51 23.26
N ALA A 31 -1.29 11.26 24.06
CA ALA A 31 -1.53 12.69 24.29
C ALA A 31 -1.35 13.58 23.05
N THR A 32 -0.83 13.04 21.94
CA THR A 32 -0.74 13.75 20.64
C THR A 32 -1.90 13.45 19.70
N ILE A 33 -2.85 12.61 20.11
CA ILE A 33 -3.93 12.08 19.27
C ILE A 33 -5.29 12.46 19.86
N ASP A 34 -6.22 12.82 18.99
CA ASP A 34 -7.64 12.87 19.32
C ASP A 34 -8.20 11.44 19.47
N MET A 35 -8.24 10.97 20.71
CA MET A 35 -8.70 9.63 21.06
C MET A 35 -10.22 9.42 20.88
N THR A 36 -10.96 10.47 20.47
CA THR A 36 -12.41 10.40 20.21
C THR A 36 -12.76 9.89 18.81
N ARG A 37 -11.75 9.62 17.97
CA ARG A 37 -11.88 9.06 16.62
C ARG A 37 -11.53 7.56 16.64
N PRO A 38 -12.50 6.63 16.64
CA PRO A 38 -12.25 5.21 16.90
C PRO A 38 -11.33 4.52 15.87
N ALA A 39 -11.54 4.77 14.58
CA ALA A 39 -10.74 4.17 13.51
C ALA A 39 -9.32 4.75 13.52
N LEU A 40 -9.19 6.07 13.68
CA LEU A 40 -7.88 6.72 13.86
C LEU A 40 -7.15 6.15 15.08
N ARG A 41 -7.81 6.14 16.25
CA ARG A 41 -7.24 5.65 17.51
C ARG A 41 -6.67 4.25 17.34
N ARG A 42 -7.44 3.33 16.75
CA ARG A 42 -6.98 1.97 16.48
C ARG A 42 -5.72 1.97 15.61
N CYS A 43 -5.75 2.65 14.46
CA CYS A 43 -4.61 2.65 13.56
C CYS A 43 -3.36 3.29 14.16
N GLN A 44 -3.52 4.29 15.02
CA GLN A 44 -2.38 4.87 15.73
C GLN A 44 -1.85 3.96 16.85
N GLN A 45 -2.72 3.21 17.54
CA GLN A 45 -2.31 2.20 18.52
C GLN A 45 -1.53 1.06 17.84
N GLU A 46 -2.02 0.54 16.72
CA GLU A 46 -1.30 -0.47 15.93
C GLU A 46 0.07 0.06 15.47
N SER A 47 0.14 1.31 15.03
CA SER A 47 1.39 1.96 14.62
C SER A 47 2.38 2.10 15.78
N PHE A 48 1.89 2.45 16.97
CA PHE A 48 2.72 2.52 18.18
C PHE A 48 3.26 1.13 18.56
N ASP A 49 2.41 0.11 18.55
CA ASP A 49 2.81 -1.25 18.93
C ASP A 49 3.89 -1.80 18.00
N VAL A 50 3.78 -1.54 16.70
CA VAL A 50 4.82 -1.86 15.71
C VAL A 50 6.12 -1.12 16.03
N ALA A 51 6.06 0.20 16.22
CA ALA A 51 7.23 1.01 16.53
C ALA A 51 7.89 0.62 17.87
N ALA A 52 7.11 0.25 18.88
CA ALA A 52 7.61 -0.20 20.17
C ALA A 52 8.37 -1.53 20.06
N ARG A 53 7.98 -2.41 19.13
CA ARG A 53 8.68 -3.68 18.86
C ARG A 53 9.92 -3.51 17.97
N GLN A 54 9.81 -2.76 16.87
CA GLN A 54 10.88 -2.65 15.87
C GLN A 54 11.86 -1.48 16.11
N GLY A 55 11.49 -0.54 16.97
CA GLY A 55 12.09 0.78 17.00
C GLY A 55 11.40 1.73 16.03
N ALA A 56 11.45 3.01 16.35
CA ALA A 56 10.96 4.08 15.49
C ALA A 56 12.15 4.83 14.89
N ASN A 57 11.98 5.37 13.68
CA ASN A 57 12.94 6.32 13.13
C ASN A 57 13.12 7.50 14.08
N SER A 58 14.33 8.01 14.25
CA SER A 58 14.59 9.16 15.14
C SER A 58 14.14 10.48 14.53
N THR A 59 14.06 10.55 13.20
CA THR A 59 13.71 11.77 12.46
C THR A 59 12.20 11.99 12.44
N ALA A 60 11.76 13.17 12.89
CA ALA A 60 10.37 13.58 12.77
C ALA A 60 10.01 13.84 11.30
N PRO A 61 8.77 13.54 10.88
CA PRO A 61 8.35 13.76 9.50
C PRO A 61 8.31 15.25 9.15
N VAL A 62 8.57 15.56 7.88
CA VAL A 62 8.64 16.94 7.38
C VAL A 62 7.24 17.45 7.01
N VAL A 63 6.90 18.66 7.46
CA VAL A 63 5.66 19.33 7.05
C VAL A 63 5.92 20.20 5.82
N GLY A 64 5.32 19.85 4.68
CA GLY A 64 5.43 20.60 3.44
C GLY A 64 4.55 21.86 3.45
N LYS A 65 3.23 21.66 3.52
CA LYS A 65 2.20 22.72 3.48
C LYS A 65 1.19 22.52 4.60
N VAL A 66 0.58 23.60 5.10
CA VAL A 66 -0.59 23.58 5.98
C VAL A 66 -1.68 24.50 5.46
N GLU A 67 -2.94 24.13 5.64
CA GLU A 67 -4.08 24.96 5.26
C GLU A 67 -5.31 24.70 6.13
N VAL A 68 -6.27 25.64 6.13
CA VAL A 68 -7.49 25.53 6.94
C VAL A 68 -8.42 24.56 6.23
N TYR A 69 -9.02 23.65 6.99
CA TYR A 69 -10.08 22.79 6.51
C TYR A 69 -11.35 22.94 7.37
N ALA A 70 -12.48 23.17 6.72
CA ALA A 70 -13.81 23.29 7.33
C ALA A 70 -13.87 24.25 8.55
N GLY A 71 -13.02 25.28 8.56
CA GLY A 71 -12.91 26.28 9.64
C GLY A 71 -12.45 25.76 11.01
N THR A 72 -12.35 24.45 11.20
CA THR A 72 -12.11 23.79 12.50
C THR A 72 -10.83 22.97 12.52
N TYR A 73 -10.38 22.52 11.36
CA TYR A 73 -9.22 21.67 11.20
C TYR A 73 -8.08 22.40 10.49
N VAL A 74 -6.87 21.91 10.71
CA VAL A 74 -5.72 22.16 9.84
C VAL A 74 -5.42 20.89 9.07
N ARG A 75 -5.34 21.00 7.75
CA ARG A 75 -4.84 19.95 6.86
C ARG A 75 -3.36 20.24 6.60
N ALA A 76 -2.49 19.31 6.99
CA ALA A 76 -1.07 19.36 6.71
C ALA A 76 -0.67 18.30 5.69
N TYR A 77 0.30 18.63 4.86
CA TYR A 77 0.93 17.72 3.91
C TYR A 77 2.23 17.26 4.56
N VAL A 78 2.23 16.03 5.05
CA VAL A 78 3.31 15.47 5.88
C VAL A 78 4.06 14.43 5.06
N ASP A 79 5.37 14.63 4.89
CA ASP A 79 6.24 13.69 4.20
C ASP A 79 6.27 12.37 4.95
N ASP A 80 6.11 11.28 4.21
CA ASP A 80 6.14 9.92 4.73
C ASP A 80 7.42 9.22 4.29
N GLN A 81 8.55 9.71 4.79
CA GLN A 81 9.87 9.12 4.55
C GLN A 81 10.27 9.13 3.07
N GLY A 82 9.97 10.24 2.37
CA GLY A 82 10.35 10.45 0.97
C GLY A 82 9.48 9.73 -0.06
N ILE A 83 8.45 8.97 0.33
CA ILE A 83 7.52 8.34 -0.64
C ILE A 83 6.44 9.33 -1.13
N GLY A 84 6.38 10.52 -0.53
CA GLY A 84 5.45 11.60 -0.86
C GLY A 84 4.75 12.16 0.37
N PHE A 85 3.86 13.12 0.14
CA PHE A 85 3.13 13.80 1.21
C PHE A 85 1.75 13.21 1.40
N ALA A 86 1.45 12.73 2.61
CA ALA A 86 0.11 12.36 3.02
C ALA A 86 -0.65 13.58 3.56
N ARG A 87 -1.95 13.66 3.30
CA ARG A 87 -2.82 14.67 3.93
C ARG A 87 -3.22 14.20 5.33
N VAL A 88 -2.74 14.92 6.34
CA VAL A 88 -2.90 14.61 7.76
C VAL A 88 -3.62 15.76 8.45
N TYR A 89 -4.52 15.47 9.38
CA TYR A 89 -5.41 16.48 9.96
C TYR A 89 -5.13 16.73 11.43
N PHE A 90 -5.29 17.98 11.82
CA PHE A 90 -5.07 18.43 13.18
C PHE A 90 -6.22 19.31 13.65
N LYS A 91 -6.56 19.19 14.94
CA LYS A 91 -7.54 20.05 15.60
C LYS A 91 -6.94 20.65 16.85
N ASN A 92 -7.24 21.92 17.09
CA ASN A 92 -6.85 22.58 18.33
C ASN A 92 -7.86 22.22 19.43
N ALA A 93 -7.38 21.65 20.53
CA ALA A 93 -8.18 21.24 21.68
C ALA A 93 -8.19 22.29 22.82
N GLY A 94 -7.74 23.52 22.55
CA GLY A 94 -7.59 24.60 23.53
C GLY A 94 -6.26 24.55 24.28
N SER A 95 -5.77 23.36 24.62
CA SER A 95 -4.45 23.15 25.24
C SER A 95 -3.32 22.91 24.23
N GLY A 96 -3.63 22.88 22.94
CA GLY A 96 -2.69 22.58 21.86
C GLY A 96 -3.32 21.80 20.71
N TRP A 97 -2.49 21.48 19.71
CA TRP A 97 -2.90 20.67 18.56
C TRP A 97 -2.89 19.18 18.87
N LEU A 98 -3.83 18.45 18.29
CA LEU A 98 -3.90 16.99 18.29
C LEU A 98 -4.02 16.47 16.86
N LEU A 99 -3.36 15.35 16.55
CA LEU A 99 -3.62 14.56 15.36
C LEU A 99 -5.06 14.03 15.41
N THR A 100 -5.85 14.26 14.37
CA THR A 100 -7.25 13.85 14.30
C THR A 100 -7.62 13.45 12.87
N GLU A 101 -8.89 13.10 12.65
CA GLU A 101 -9.51 12.97 11.33
C GLU A 101 -10.86 13.71 11.35
N PRO A 102 -11.24 14.43 10.26
CA PRO A 102 -12.59 14.93 10.11
C PRO A 102 -13.61 13.79 10.13
N LYS A 103 -14.78 14.03 10.72
CA LYS A 103 -15.90 13.08 10.68
C LYS A 103 -16.42 12.95 9.25
N GLU A 104 -17.10 11.86 8.95
CA GLU A 104 -17.70 11.62 7.63
C GLU A 104 -18.58 12.79 7.14
N SER A 105 -19.43 13.33 8.02
CA SER A 105 -20.29 14.49 7.73
C SER A 105 -19.53 15.78 7.43
N GLU A 106 -18.23 15.84 7.75
CA GLU A 106 -17.36 17.00 7.58
C GLU A 106 -16.51 16.88 6.32
N LEU A 107 -16.56 15.76 5.58
CA LEU A 107 -15.72 15.49 4.40
C LEU A 107 -16.22 16.15 3.11
N GLY A 108 -17.30 16.94 3.15
CA GLY A 108 -17.90 17.57 1.97
C GLY A 108 -18.76 16.63 1.11
N GLY A 109 -19.19 15.49 1.67
CA GLY A 109 -20.05 14.50 1.01
C GLY A 109 -19.30 13.60 0.03
N GLU A 110 -19.83 12.40 -0.21
CA GLU A 110 -19.35 11.52 -1.28
C GLU A 110 -19.70 12.12 -2.65
N LYS A 111 -18.76 12.03 -3.58
CA LYS A 111 -18.83 12.57 -4.94
C LYS A 111 -18.39 11.51 -5.92
N THR A 112 -18.87 11.67 -7.16
CA THR A 112 -18.40 10.89 -8.30
C THR A 112 -18.00 11.80 -9.43
N LYS A 113 -17.00 11.39 -10.20
CA LYS A 113 -16.51 12.12 -11.37
C LYS A 113 -15.85 11.14 -12.34
N THR A 114 -15.98 11.39 -13.64
CA THR A 114 -15.21 10.67 -14.66
C THR A 114 -14.11 11.60 -15.19
N VAL A 115 -12.86 11.14 -15.18
CA VAL A 115 -11.70 11.89 -15.69
C VAL A 115 -10.91 10.96 -16.60
N SER A 116 -10.67 11.39 -17.83
CA SER A 116 -9.94 10.59 -18.83
C SER A 116 -10.49 9.15 -18.99
N GLY A 117 -11.81 8.98 -18.88
CA GLY A 117 -12.47 7.67 -18.97
C GLY A 117 -12.30 6.76 -17.75
N VAL A 118 -11.79 7.27 -16.63
CA VAL A 118 -11.73 6.59 -15.34
C VAL A 118 -12.81 7.16 -14.42
N ASP A 119 -13.69 6.30 -13.94
CA ASP A 119 -14.69 6.67 -12.94
C ASP A 119 -14.05 6.73 -11.56
N LEU A 120 -14.42 7.75 -10.80
CA LEU A 120 -13.88 8.07 -9.48
C LEU A 120 -15.04 8.17 -8.48
N SER A 121 -14.90 7.52 -7.34
CA SER A 121 -15.68 7.76 -6.12
C SER A 121 -14.74 8.33 -5.06
N TYR A 122 -15.11 9.46 -4.47
CA TYR A 122 -14.24 10.23 -3.58
C TYR A 122 -15.08 11.13 -2.67
N TRP A 123 -14.46 11.94 -1.81
CA TRP A 123 -15.17 12.91 -0.97
C TRP A 123 -14.78 14.35 -1.32
N GLY A 124 -15.66 15.32 -1.06
CA GLY A 124 -15.42 16.73 -1.38
C GLY A 124 -14.10 17.31 -0.84
N ILE A 125 -13.55 16.73 0.23
CA ILE A 125 -12.21 17.03 0.74
C ILE A 125 -11.07 16.79 -0.26
N ASP A 126 -11.29 16.00 -1.32
CA ASP A 126 -10.31 15.66 -2.35
C ASP A 126 -10.57 16.33 -3.70
N ASP A 127 -11.53 17.26 -3.80
CA ASP A 127 -11.84 17.97 -5.06
C ASP A 127 -10.60 18.60 -5.71
N ASP A 128 -9.63 19.04 -4.90
CA ASP A 128 -8.40 19.69 -5.34
C ASP A 128 -7.37 18.74 -5.97
N ILE A 129 -7.47 17.44 -5.73
CA ILE A 129 -6.50 16.44 -6.23
C ILE A 129 -7.11 15.44 -7.22
N ILE A 130 -8.43 15.33 -7.26
CA ILE A 130 -9.11 14.18 -7.87
C ILE A 130 -8.86 14.06 -9.37
N ASP A 131 -8.73 15.18 -10.08
CA ASP A 131 -8.45 15.19 -11.52
C ASP A 131 -7.05 14.66 -11.84
N ALA A 132 -6.08 14.91 -10.95
CA ALA A 132 -4.74 14.37 -11.12
C ALA A 132 -4.70 12.85 -10.87
N PHE A 133 -5.47 12.36 -9.89
CA PHE A 133 -5.63 10.93 -9.64
C PHE A 133 -6.37 10.22 -10.77
N GLY A 134 -7.40 10.84 -11.36
CA GLY A 134 -8.10 10.31 -12.53
C GLY A 134 -7.18 10.15 -13.74
N ARG A 135 -6.35 11.16 -14.03
CA ARG A 135 -5.32 11.07 -15.08
C ARG A 135 -4.29 9.96 -14.79
N ALA A 136 -3.78 9.88 -13.56
CA ALA A 136 -2.85 8.81 -13.19
C ALA A 136 -3.49 7.41 -13.25
N GLY A 137 -4.78 7.29 -12.96
CA GLY A 137 -5.55 6.06 -13.18
C GLY A 137 -5.64 5.69 -14.67
N ALA A 138 -5.79 6.66 -15.57
CA ALA A 138 -5.80 6.42 -17.00
C ALA A 138 -4.41 5.99 -17.52
N ASP A 139 -3.35 6.59 -17.00
CA ASP A 139 -1.96 6.19 -17.28
C ASP A 139 -1.72 4.74 -16.81
N ALA A 140 -2.14 4.41 -15.59
CA ALA A 140 -2.06 3.05 -15.06
C ALA A 140 -2.86 2.06 -15.92
N ARG A 141 -4.08 2.41 -16.34
CA ARG A 141 -4.87 1.57 -17.26
C ARG A 141 -4.15 1.31 -18.57
N THR A 142 -3.54 2.33 -19.16
CA THR A 142 -2.75 2.21 -20.40
C THR A 142 -1.57 1.27 -20.21
N PHE A 143 -0.83 1.42 -19.11
CA PHE A 143 0.26 0.51 -18.73
C PHE A 143 -0.21 -0.94 -18.62
N LEU A 144 -1.33 -1.18 -17.93
CA LEU A 144 -1.89 -2.53 -17.70
C LEU A 144 -2.35 -3.18 -19.00
N LEU A 145 -2.96 -2.42 -19.92
CA LEU A 145 -3.43 -2.93 -21.20
C LEU A 145 -2.28 -3.45 -22.09
N ASN A 146 -1.07 -2.89 -21.95
CA ASN A 146 0.12 -3.39 -22.66
C ASN A 146 0.63 -4.73 -22.10
N LEU A 147 0.21 -5.11 -20.89
CA LEU A 147 0.58 -6.36 -20.24
C LEU A 147 -0.51 -7.43 -20.36
N ALA A 148 -1.72 -7.04 -20.74
CA ALA A 148 -2.88 -7.91 -20.78
C ALA A 148 -2.74 -8.95 -21.90
N VAL A 149 -2.78 -10.24 -21.54
CA VAL A 149 -2.80 -11.35 -22.51
C VAL A 149 -4.16 -11.53 -23.19
N ARG A 150 -5.20 -10.93 -22.63
CA ARG A 150 -6.55 -10.86 -23.20
C ARG A 150 -7.19 -9.52 -22.86
N ALA A 151 -8.10 -9.06 -23.71
CA ALA A 151 -8.85 -7.83 -23.45
C ALA A 151 -9.61 -7.95 -22.10
N PRO A 152 -9.41 -7.01 -21.16
CA PRO A 152 -10.20 -6.97 -19.94
C PRO A 152 -11.69 -6.80 -20.24
N THR A 153 -12.55 -7.45 -19.48
CA THR A 153 -14.00 -7.44 -19.73
C THR A 153 -14.68 -6.17 -19.28
N ARG A 154 -14.10 -5.47 -18.30
CA ARG A 154 -14.63 -4.22 -17.73
C ARG A 154 -13.48 -3.36 -17.22
N PRO A 155 -13.47 -2.03 -17.46
CA PRO A 155 -12.45 -1.16 -16.88
C PRO A 155 -12.57 -1.10 -15.35
N PHE A 156 -11.46 -0.83 -14.66
CA PHE A 156 -11.52 -0.46 -13.25
C PHE A 156 -11.89 1.02 -13.05
N ALA A 157 -12.43 1.32 -11.88
CA ALA A 157 -12.67 2.65 -11.33
C ALA A 157 -11.75 2.86 -10.10
N LEU A 158 -11.61 4.10 -9.62
CA LEU A 158 -10.86 4.39 -8.40
C LEU A 158 -11.81 4.84 -7.29
N ARG A 159 -11.55 4.40 -6.05
CA ARG A 159 -12.22 4.90 -4.85
C ARG A 159 -11.20 5.37 -3.83
N LEU A 160 -11.23 6.65 -3.49
CA LEU A 160 -10.29 7.26 -2.54
C LEU A 160 -11.00 7.52 -1.22
N PHE A 161 -10.51 6.92 -0.14
CA PHE A 161 -11.00 7.17 1.21
C PHE A 161 -10.04 8.15 1.91
N PRO A 162 -10.45 9.40 2.18
CA PRO A 162 -9.56 10.43 2.71
C PRO A 162 -9.15 10.24 4.17
N THR A 163 -9.90 9.43 4.91
CA THR A 163 -9.69 9.18 6.33
C THR A 163 -9.97 7.72 6.66
N ARG A 164 -9.35 7.19 7.72
CA ARG A 164 -9.67 5.84 8.20
C ARG A 164 -11.11 5.75 8.69
N GLU A 165 -11.68 6.84 9.21
CA GLU A 165 -13.10 6.92 9.54
C GLU A 165 -13.99 6.69 8.29
N SER A 166 -13.68 7.32 7.14
CA SER A 166 -14.46 7.12 5.90
C SER A 166 -14.31 5.72 5.29
N ALA A 167 -13.16 5.07 5.50
CA ALA A 167 -12.91 3.70 5.07
C ALA A 167 -13.64 2.65 5.94
N GLY A 168 -14.06 3.05 7.15
CA GLY A 168 -14.68 2.18 8.14
C GLY A 168 -13.69 1.28 8.88
N LEU A 169 -14.18 0.64 9.95
CA LEU A 169 -13.37 -0.19 10.83
C LEU A 169 -12.84 -1.46 10.16
N THR A 170 -13.39 -1.93 9.04
CA THR A 170 -12.89 -3.14 8.38
C THR A 170 -11.65 -2.91 7.54
N ALA A 171 -11.28 -1.66 7.25
CA ALA A 171 -10.06 -1.35 6.51
C ALA A 171 -8.83 -1.54 7.40
N ALA A 172 -7.91 -2.41 6.97
CA ALA A 172 -6.65 -2.64 7.67
C ALA A 172 -5.78 -1.37 7.68
N CYS A 173 -5.18 -1.05 8.83
CA CYS A 173 -4.48 0.23 9.05
C CYS A 173 -3.16 0.37 8.28
N SER A 174 -2.51 -0.75 7.97
CA SER A 174 -1.25 -0.80 7.20
C SER A 174 -1.46 -0.84 5.68
N VAL A 175 -2.69 -1.14 5.23
CA VAL A 175 -3.00 -1.29 3.81
C VAL A 175 -3.19 0.09 3.16
N ALA A 176 -2.44 0.34 2.09
CA ALA A 176 -2.53 1.57 1.30
C ALA A 176 -3.67 1.50 0.29
N GLY A 177 -3.78 0.38 -0.43
CA GLY A 177 -4.86 0.13 -1.37
C GLY A 177 -5.24 -1.34 -1.46
N SER A 178 -6.31 -1.61 -2.19
CA SER A 178 -6.76 -2.96 -2.51
C SER A 178 -7.53 -3.00 -3.82
N SER A 179 -7.49 -4.14 -4.49
CA SER A 179 -8.46 -4.51 -5.51
C SER A 179 -9.33 -5.66 -5.02
N PHE A 180 -10.60 -5.66 -5.41
CA PHE A 180 -11.52 -6.76 -5.07
C PHE A 180 -11.64 -7.74 -6.23
N SER A 181 -11.91 -9.00 -5.89
CA SER A 181 -11.99 -10.09 -6.85
C SER A 181 -13.09 -9.88 -7.88
N ALA A 182 -12.89 -10.40 -9.09
CA ALA A 182 -13.82 -10.26 -10.21
C ALA A 182 -15.28 -10.68 -9.91
N PRO A 183 -15.56 -11.72 -9.10
CA PRO A 183 -16.93 -12.18 -8.81
C PRO A 183 -17.82 -11.13 -8.12
N THR A 184 -17.25 -10.13 -7.45
CA THR A 184 -18.02 -9.11 -6.73
C THR A 184 -18.70 -8.10 -7.65
N GLY A 185 -18.32 -8.04 -8.95
CA GLY A 185 -18.80 -7.02 -9.89
C GLY A 185 -18.33 -5.60 -9.57
N ASP A 186 -17.58 -5.44 -8.47
CA ASP A 186 -17.06 -4.19 -7.97
C ASP A 186 -15.91 -3.69 -8.87
N PRO A 187 -15.99 -2.49 -9.46
CA PRO A 187 -14.95 -2.01 -10.36
C PRO A 187 -13.82 -1.28 -9.62
N PHE A 188 -13.94 -1.04 -8.32
CA PHE A 188 -13.07 -0.09 -7.63
C PHE A 188 -11.74 -0.71 -7.18
N LEU A 189 -10.65 -0.08 -7.62
CA LEU A 189 -9.40 -0.04 -6.87
C LEU A 189 -9.59 0.95 -5.71
N ARG A 190 -9.43 0.50 -4.47
CA ARG A 190 -9.64 1.30 -3.27
C ARG A 190 -8.32 1.78 -2.72
N PHE A 191 -8.26 3.04 -2.31
CA PHE A 191 -7.09 3.62 -1.65
C PHE A 191 -7.51 4.21 -0.31
N TYR A 192 -6.91 3.68 0.75
CA TYR A 192 -7.19 4.06 2.14
C TYR A 192 -6.09 4.94 2.74
N LYS A 193 -4.95 5.01 2.05
CA LYS A 193 -3.87 5.95 2.25
C LYS A 193 -3.30 6.26 0.89
N TYR A 194 -3.04 7.53 0.62
CA TYR A 194 -2.45 7.95 -0.63
C TYR A 194 -1.57 9.19 -0.44
N TRP A 195 -0.61 9.33 -1.35
CA TRP A 195 0.43 10.36 -1.28
C TRP A 195 0.40 11.23 -2.53
N VAL A 196 0.54 12.54 -2.31
CA VAL A 196 0.76 13.52 -3.37
C VAL A 196 2.24 13.85 -3.49
N GLY A 197 2.65 14.34 -4.65
CA GLY A 197 3.99 14.84 -4.91
C GLY A 197 4.26 16.17 -4.22
N ALA A 198 5.44 16.73 -4.49
CA ALA A 198 5.86 18.03 -3.93
C ALA A 198 5.02 19.22 -4.44
N ASP A 199 4.22 19.02 -5.51
CA ASP A 199 3.21 19.97 -5.98
C ASP A 199 1.95 19.98 -5.11
N PHE A 200 1.83 19.03 -4.17
CA PHE A 200 0.69 18.80 -3.29
C PHE A 200 -0.64 18.51 -4.01
N VAL A 201 -0.59 18.16 -5.30
CA VAL A 201 -1.77 17.92 -6.15
C VAL A 201 -1.68 16.58 -6.86
N GLY A 202 -0.63 16.36 -7.65
CA GLY A 202 -0.44 15.11 -8.37
C GLY A 202 -0.09 13.95 -7.45
N PRO A 203 -0.44 12.69 -7.80
CA PRO A 203 0.03 11.53 -7.04
C PRO A 203 1.56 11.45 -7.12
N SER A 204 2.19 11.11 -5.99
CA SER A 204 3.64 10.85 -5.94
C SER A 204 4.02 9.64 -6.80
N ASP A 205 5.31 9.47 -7.09
CA ASP A 205 5.80 8.31 -7.84
C ASP A 205 5.46 6.99 -7.13
N TYR A 206 5.58 6.97 -5.80
CA TYR A 206 5.15 5.83 -4.99
C TYR A 206 3.65 5.57 -5.15
N GLN A 207 2.81 6.59 -5.07
CA GLN A 207 1.37 6.42 -5.28
C GLN A 207 1.03 5.90 -6.69
N ARG A 208 1.79 6.30 -7.71
CA ARG A 208 1.65 5.77 -9.07
C ARG A 208 2.05 4.29 -9.14
N ALA A 209 3.08 3.87 -8.40
CA ALA A 209 3.44 2.46 -8.26
C ALA A 209 2.31 1.67 -7.56
N VAL A 210 1.73 2.19 -6.47
CA VAL A 210 0.57 1.56 -5.80
C VAL A 210 -0.64 1.47 -6.74
N LEU A 211 -0.92 2.49 -7.55
CA LEU A 211 -1.98 2.42 -8.57
C LEU A 211 -1.75 1.28 -9.58
N LYS A 212 -0.50 1.11 -10.04
CA LYS A 212 -0.14 -0.02 -10.91
C LYS A 212 -0.28 -1.35 -10.17
N HIS A 213 0.21 -1.44 -8.93
CA HIS A 213 0.13 -2.65 -8.09
C HIS A 213 -1.31 -3.14 -7.96
N GLU A 214 -2.22 -2.28 -7.50
CA GLU A 214 -3.63 -2.66 -7.36
C GLU A 214 -4.29 -2.94 -8.71
N GLY A 215 -3.91 -2.20 -9.75
CA GLY A 215 -4.35 -2.47 -11.11
C GLY A 215 -3.86 -3.81 -11.66
N LEU A 216 -2.68 -4.28 -11.28
CA LEU A 216 -2.14 -5.58 -11.68
C LEU A 216 -2.93 -6.71 -11.00
N HIS A 217 -3.38 -6.53 -9.76
CA HIS A 217 -4.32 -7.45 -9.13
C HIS A 217 -5.68 -7.50 -9.85
N TRP A 218 -6.22 -6.34 -10.26
CA TRP A 218 -7.39 -6.32 -11.14
C TRP A 218 -7.13 -7.07 -12.45
N LEU A 219 -5.96 -6.92 -13.06
CA LEU A 219 -5.61 -7.60 -14.30
C LEU A 219 -5.51 -9.13 -14.12
N GLN A 220 -4.98 -9.61 -12.99
CA GLN A 220 -4.99 -11.03 -12.65
C GLN A 220 -6.43 -11.57 -12.68
N GLU A 221 -7.34 -10.89 -11.98
CA GLU A 221 -8.76 -11.25 -11.87
C GLU A 221 -9.53 -11.10 -13.19
N GLN A 222 -9.16 -10.13 -14.04
CA GLN A 222 -9.68 -10.01 -15.41
C GLN A 222 -9.15 -11.09 -16.33
N THR A 223 -8.01 -11.72 -16.00
CA THR A 223 -7.39 -12.78 -16.80
C THR A 223 -7.91 -14.16 -16.42
N ILE A 224 -8.13 -14.44 -15.13
CA ILE A 224 -8.85 -15.61 -14.65
C ILE A 224 -9.61 -15.18 -13.39
N ALA A 225 -10.94 -15.23 -13.41
CA ALA A 225 -11.74 -14.80 -12.26
C ALA A 225 -11.48 -15.71 -11.05
N GLY A 226 -11.23 -15.12 -9.87
CA GLY A 226 -10.94 -15.81 -8.62
C GLY A 226 -9.53 -16.41 -8.53
N ILE A 227 -8.63 -16.07 -9.45
CA ILE A 227 -7.30 -16.67 -9.51
C ILE A 227 -6.40 -16.29 -8.34
N ASN A 228 -6.62 -15.12 -7.74
CA ASN A 228 -5.81 -14.65 -6.61
C ASN A 228 -6.01 -15.52 -5.35
N ALA A 229 -7.12 -16.26 -5.26
CA ALA A 229 -7.35 -17.21 -4.18
C ALA A 229 -6.75 -18.61 -4.45
N ARG A 230 -6.18 -18.83 -5.64
CA ARG A 230 -5.69 -20.14 -6.09
C ARG A 230 -4.19 -20.21 -6.26
N MET A 231 -3.57 -19.11 -6.67
CA MET A 231 -2.11 -19.02 -6.82
C MET A 231 -1.42 -18.91 -5.46
N ASP A 232 -0.15 -19.31 -5.41
CA ASP A 232 0.72 -19.04 -4.28
C ASP A 232 0.77 -17.53 -3.99
N TRP A 233 0.80 -17.16 -2.71
CA TRP A 233 0.81 -15.77 -2.28
C TRP A 233 1.93 -14.95 -2.93
N TRP A 234 3.13 -15.53 -3.07
CA TRP A 234 4.24 -14.85 -3.73
C TRP A 234 4.00 -14.55 -5.22
N LEU A 235 3.17 -15.32 -5.92
CA LEU A 235 2.76 -15.04 -7.30
C LEU A 235 1.67 -13.96 -7.35
N VAL A 236 0.76 -13.99 -6.37
CA VAL A 236 -0.34 -13.01 -6.24
C VAL A 236 0.21 -11.63 -5.97
N GLU A 237 1.06 -11.49 -4.95
CA GLU A 237 1.59 -10.20 -4.49
C GLU A 237 2.92 -9.82 -5.13
N GLY A 238 3.79 -10.80 -5.42
CA GLY A 238 5.12 -10.53 -5.96
C GLY A 238 5.10 -10.03 -7.41
N TRP A 239 4.12 -10.47 -8.22
CA TRP A 239 4.05 -10.03 -9.61
C TRP A 239 3.61 -8.57 -9.75
N PRO A 240 2.52 -8.14 -9.07
CA PRO A 240 2.19 -6.73 -8.92
C PRO A 240 3.32 -5.89 -8.32
N ASP A 241 4.02 -6.40 -7.30
CA ASP A 241 5.11 -5.66 -6.64
C ASP A 241 6.33 -5.49 -7.55
N PHE A 242 6.67 -6.50 -8.35
CA PHE A 242 7.79 -6.47 -9.31
C PHE A 242 7.47 -5.62 -10.55
N ILE A 243 6.35 -5.91 -11.22
CA ILE A 243 5.97 -5.23 -12.47
C ILE A 243 5.49 -3.80 -12.21
N GLY A 244 4.85 -3.55 -11.07
CA GLY A 244 4.44 -2.22 -10.63
C GLY A 244 5.58 -1.35 -10.11
N GLU A 245 6.80 -1.92 -9.96
CA GLU A 245 7.99 -1.26 -9.42
C GLU A 245 7.79 -0.72 -7.99
N SER A 246 7.02 -1.42 -7.18
CA SER A 246 6.59 -1.00 -5.83
C SER A 246 7.68 -1.07 -4.77
N ARG A 247 8.86 -1.62 -5.09
CA ARG A 247 9.90 -1.98 -4.12
C ARG A 247 11.26 -1.37 -4.46
N THR A 248 11.85 -0.71 -3.47
CA THR A 248 13.19 -0.15 -3.60
C THR A 248 14.26 -1.23 -3.58
N GLN A 249 15.42 -0.93 -4.16
CA GLN A 249 16.60 -1.79 -4.07
C GLN A 249 17.02 -2.04 -2.62
N GLY A 250 16.98 -1.00 -1.76
CA GLY A 250 17.32 -1.11 -0.35
C GLY A 250 16.45 -2.12 0.40
N ALA A 251 15.13 -2.09 0.20
CA ALA A 251 14.21 -3.04 0.83
C ALA A 251 14.49 -4.50 0.41
N LYS A 252 14.89 -4.73 -0.85
CA LYS A 252 15.30 -6.06 -1.33
C LYS A 252 16.60 -6.52 -0.68
N VAL A 253 17.61 -5.64 -0.60
CA VAL A 253 18.88 -5.93 0.09
C VAL A 253 18.65 -6.25 1.56
N ASP A 254 17.86 -5.44 2.27
CA ASP A 254 17.57 -5.65 3.68
C ASP A 254 16.86 -6.99 3.93
N ALA A 255 15.84 -7.32 3.13
CA ALA A 255 15.14 -8.59 3.24
C ALA A 255 16.06 -9.78 2.93
N ILE A 256 16.79 -9.75 1.81
CA ILE A 256 17.59 -10.89 1.36
C ILE A 256 18.84 -11.08 2.20
N CYS A 257 19.51 -10.02 2.63
CA CYS A 257 20.84 -10.12 3.23
C CYS A 257 20.84 -10.03 4.75
N ARG A 258 19.84 -9.37 5.35
CA ARG A 258 19.86 -9.03 6.79
C ARG A 258 18.73 -9.66 7.59
N ALA A 259 17.70 -10.19 6.95
CA ALA A 259 16.56 -10.82 7.60
C ALA A 259 16.56 -12.34 7.44
N ALA A 260 15.84 -13.02 8.33
CA ALA A 260 15.61 -14.45 8.25
C ALA A 260 14.69 -14.78 7.07
N THR A 261 15.21 -15.54 6.11
CA THR A 261 14.46 -15.97 4.92
C THR A 261 13.28 -16.87 5.32
N PRO A 262 12.04 -16.55 4.90
CA PRO A 262 10.87 -17.40 5.13
C PRO A 262 10.97 -18.70 4.34
N SER A 263 10.40 -19.78 4.87
CA SER A 263 10.33 -21.06 4.14
C SER A 263 9.49 -20.93 2.85
N PHE A 264 9.67 -21.88 1.92
CA PHE A 264 8.82 -21.94 0.73
C PHE A 264 7.32 -22.00 1.08
N LYS A 265 6.94 -22.80 2.09
CA LYS A 265 5.55 -22.88 2.55
C LYS A 265 5.02 -21.52 3.02
N GLN A 266 5.81 -20.75 3.76
CA GLN A 266 5.41 -19.40 4.18
C GLN A 266 5.25 -18.45 2.99
N MET A 267 6.04 -18.61 1.92
CA MET A 267 5.87 -17.82 0.68
C MET A 267 4.66 -18.27 -0.16
N VAL A 268 4.24 -19.54 -0.03
CA VAL A 268 3.00 -20.06 -0.64
C VAL A 268 1.78 -19.56 0.11
N ASP A 269 1.76 -19.72 1.44
CA ASP A 269 0.60 -19.40 2.28
C ASP A 269 0.44 -17.89 2.52
N GLY A 270 1.55 -17.15 2.48
CA GLY A 270 1.61 -15.71 2.77
C GLY A 270 1.78 -15.38 4.25
N PRO A 271 2.12 -14.12 4.59
CA PRO A 271 2.45 -13.71 5.95
C PRO A 271 1.26 -13.77 6.91
N ASN A 272 0.02 -13.68 6.42
CA ASN A 272 -1.17 -13.66 7.26
C ASN A 272 -1.64 -15.07 7.68
N ALA A 273 -1.12 -16.13 7.05
CA ALA A 273 -1.49 -17.51 7.36
C ALA A 273 -0.75 -18.06 8.59
N ASP A 274 0.40 -17.50 8.92
CA ASP A 274 1.19 -17.86 10.10
C ASP A 274 0.98 -16.79 11.19
N PRO A 275 0.24 -17.10 12.28
CA PRO A 275 -0.02 -16.14 13.34
C PRO A 275 1.25 -15.70 14.09
N ASN A 276 2.39 -16.38 13.87
CA ASN A 276 3.69 -16.00 14.44
C ASN A 276 4.46 -15.01 13.55
N VAL A 277 4.00 -14.76 12.31
CA VAL A 277 4.57 -13.71 11.48
C VAL A 277 4.04 -12.37 11.99
N ALA A 278 4.93 -11.62 12.63
CA ALA A 278 4.59 -10.31 13.13
C ALA A 278 4.16 -9.38 11.95
N PRO A 279 3.08 -8.59 12.08
CA PRO A 279 2.54 -7.75 10.99
C PRO A 279 3.59 -6.87 10.32
N GLU A 280 4.58 -6.44 11.09
CA GLU A 280 5.69 -5.63 10.65
C GLU A 280 6.66 -6.32 9.67
N ARG A 281 6.59 -7.65 9.51
CA ARG A 281 7.37 -8.40 8.52
C ARG A 281 6.70 -8.45 7.16
N ILE A 282 5.46 -7.98 7.01
CA ILE A 282 4.73 -8.01 5.74
C ILE A 282 5.55 -7.35 4.62
N GLY A 283 6.17 -6.18 4.89
CA GLY A 283 7.03 -5.52 3.90
C GLY A 283 8.22 -6.36 3.42
N GLN A 284 8.79 -7.21 4.28
CA GLN A 284 9.85 -8.14 3.91
C GLN A 284 9.31 -9.28 3.03
N PHE A 285 8.12 -9.80 3.34
CA PHE A 285 7.45 -10.83 2.54
C PHE A 285 7.21 -10.35 1.10
N TYR A 286 6.75 -9.12 0.91
CA TYR A 286 6.65 -8.54 -0.44
C TYR A 286 8.01 -8.44 -1.13
N ALA A 287 9.07 -8.03 -0.41
CA ALA A 287 10.42 -7.99 -0.99
C ALA A 287 10.92 -9.39 -1.41
N TYR A 288 10.65 -10.44 -0.63
CA TYR A 288 10.94 -11.81 -1.05
C TYR A 288 10.14 -12.19 -2.29
N ALA A 289 8.82 -11.99 -2.29
CA ALA A 289 7.94 -12.32 -3.41
C ALA A 289 8.35 -11.58 -4.71
N ASN A 290 8.70 -10.30 -4.61
CA ASN A 290 9.24 -9.49 -5.70
C ASN A 290 10.47 -10.15 -6.33
N THR A 291 11.46 -10.54 -5.50
CA THR A 291 12.69 -11.19 -6.00
C THR A 291 12.44 -12.60 -6.52
N MET A 292 11.40 -13.31 -6.04
CA MET A 292 10.98 -14.60 -6.61
C MET A 292 10.44 -14.43 -8.02
N VAL A 293 9.65 -13.37 -8.27
CA VAL A 293 9.18 -13.03 -9.62
C VAL A 293 10.32 -12.56 -10.51
N GLU A 294 11.28 -11.79 -9.98
CA GLU A 294 12.48 -11.43 -10.71
C GLU A 294 13.28 -12.66 -11.15
N TYR A 295 13.48 -13.63 -10.25
CA TYR A 295 14.13 -14.91 -10.58
C TYR A 295 13.34 -15.71 -11.62
N LEU A 296 12.01 -15.73 -11.49
CA LEU A 296 11.10 -16.37 -12.43
C LEU A 296 11.33 -15.84 -13.86
N TYR A 297 11.39 -14.52 -14.03
CA TYR A 297 11.63 -13.91 -15.35
C TYR A 297 13.09 -14.03 -15.83
N ALA A 298 14.05 -14.03 -14.91
CA ALA A 298 15.48 -14.10 -15.26
C ALA A 298 15.92 -15.51 -15.69
N THR A 299 15.25 -16.55 -15.19
CA THR A 299 15.67 -17.95 -15.35
C THR A 299 14.82 -18.69 -16.36
N PHE A 300 13.54 -18.34 -16.45
CA PHE A 300 12.58 -19.00 -17.31
C PHE A 300 12.14 -18.06 -18.45
N LYS A 301 11.22 -18.52 -19.30
CA LYS A 301 10.76 -17.77 -20.47
C LYS A 301 9.88 -16.56 -20.11
N LYS A 302 9.78 -15.61 -21.04
CA LYS A 302 9.04 -14.34 -20.84
C LYS A 302 7.56 -14.53 -20.44
N ASP A 303 6.87 -15.54 -20.94
CA ASP A 303 5.42 -15.73 -20.67
C ASP A 303 5.12 -16.67 -19.49
N VAL A 304 6.16 -17.09 -18.76
CA VAL A 304 6.06 -18.12 -17.71
C VAL A 304 5.06 -17.79 -16.61
N TYR A 305 4.87 -16.51 -16.27
CA TYR A 305 3.90 -16.08 -15.27
C TYR A 305 2.46 -16.46 -15.65
N TRP A 306 2.08 -16.20 -16.90
CA TRP A 306 0.74 -16.49 -17.40
C TRP A 306 0.50 -17.99 -17.56
N GLU A 307 1.55 -18.75 -17.88
CA GLU A 307 1.46 -20.22 -17.92
C GLU A 307 1.30 -20.83 -16.53
N LEU A 308 2.02 -20.31 -15.52
CA LEU A 308 1.80 -20.70 -14.13
C LEU A 308 0.36 -20.38 -13.70
N MET A 309 -0.11 -19.16 -13.97
CA MET A 309 -1.48 -18.75 -13.67
C MET A 309 -2.50 -19.70 -14.31
N ALA A 310 -2.31 -20.08 -15.58
CA ALA A 310 -3.17 -21.05 -16.26
C ALA A 310 -3.10 -22.45 -15.63
N ALA A 311 -1.93 -22.90 -15.16
CA ALA A 311 -1.80 -24.17 -14.43
C ALA A 311 -2.54 -24.13 -13.08
N TYR A 312 -2.46 -23.01 -12.34
CA TYR A 312 -3.16 -22.82 -11.07
C TYR A 312 -4.70 -22.84 -11.19
N LYS A 313 -5.23 -22.48 -12.36
CA LYS A 313 -6.66 -22.64 -12.67
C LYS A 313 -7.08 -24.11 -12.73
N GLU A 314 -6.19 -25.02 -13.12
CA GLU A 314 -6.49 -26.45 -13.20
C GLU A 314 -6.29 -27.14 -11.85
N THR A 315 -5.24 -26.79 -11.09
CA THR A 315 -4.95 -27.33 -9.76
C THR A 315 -4.22 -26.33 -8.88
N VAL A 316 -4.49 -26.31 -7.57
CA VAL A 316 -3.78 -25.43 -6.61
C VAL A 316 -2.48 -26.03 -6.09
N ASP A 317 -2.12 -27.25 -6.52
CA ASP A 317 -0.95 -27.96 -6.02
C ASP A 317 0.36 -27.50 -6.71
N PRO A 318 1.28 -26.82 -6.01
CA PRO A 318 2.56 -26.40 -6.58
C PRO A 318 3.44 -27.59 -7.00
N GLN A 319 3.28 -28.77 -6.38
CA GLN A 319 4.02 -29.98 -6.77
C GLN A 319 3.64 -30.48 -8.17
N VAL A 320 2.47 -30.08 -8.67
CA VAL A 320 2.04 -30.38 -10.05
C VAL A 320 2.38 -29.21 -10.98
N ASN A 321 2.11 -27.97 -10.56
CA ASN A 321 2.25 -26.79 -11.41
C ASN A 321 3.71 -26.50 -11.79
N TYR A 322 4.64 -26.61 -10.83
CA TYR A 322 6.04 -26.26 -11.05
C TYR A 322 6.74 -27.22 -12.02
N PRO A 323 6.66 -28.56 -11.87
CA PRO A 323 7.26 -29.46 -12.86
C PRO A 323 6.64 -29.29 -14.25
N LYS A 324 5.32 -29.05 -14.32
CA LYS A 324 4.60 -28.88 -15.59
C LYS A 324 5.04 -27.64 -16.36
N VAL A 325 5.22 -26.50 -15.68
CA VAL A 325 5.46 -25.19 -16.33
C VAL A 325 6.93 -24.80 -16.32
N LEU A 326 7.63 -25.08 -15.21
CA LEU A 326 9.01 -24.66 -14.97
C LEU A 326 10.02 -25.80 -15.17
N ASN A 327 9.56 -27.04 -15.35
CA ASN A 327 10.42 -28.23 -15.43
C ASN A 327 11.35 -28.41 -14.21
N VAL A 328 10.91 -27.96 -13.04
CA VAL A 328 11.61 -28.11 -11.75
C VAL A 328 10.61 -28.40 -10.63
N ALA A 329 11.06 -29.07 -9.56
CA ALA A 329 10.26 -29.21 -8.36
C ALA A 329 10.23 -27.89 -7.55
N PRO A 330 9.21 -27.65 -6.70
CA PRO A 330 9.13 -26.45 -5.88
C PRO A 330 10.35 -26.19 -4.99
N ALA A 331 10.92 -27.26 -4.40
CA ALA A 331 12.15 -27.15 -3.62
C ALA A 331 13.34 -26.65 -4.45
N GLN A 332 13.50 -27.16 -5.68
CA GLN A 332 14.55 -26.73 -6.60
C GLN A 332 14.36 -25.28 -7.05
N PHE A 333 13.12 -24.85 -7.31
CA PHE A 333 12.83 -23.45 -7.61
C PHE A 333 13.22 -22.55 -6.44
N TYR A 334 12.84 -22.92 -5.21
CA TYR A 334 13.12 -22.14 -4.02
C TYR A 334 14.62 -22.02 -3.74
N GLU A 335 15.37 -23.12 -3.83
CA GLU A 335 16.83 -23.12 -3.70
C GLU A 335 17.50 -22.28 -4.79
N GLY A 336 17.05 -22.42 -6.04
CA GLY A 336 17.54 -21.64 -7.17
C GLY A 336 17.29 -20.14 -7.03
N TRP A 337 16.08 -19.75 -6.60
CA TRP A 337 15.75 -18.37 -6.28
C TRP A 337 16.66 -17.83 -5.18
N LEU A 338 16.81 -18.56 -4.07
CA LEU A 338 17.59 -18.09 -2.94
C LEU A 338 19.06 -17.87 -3.33
N ALA A 339 19.64 -18.79 -4.10
CA ALA A 339 21.00 -18.65 -4.63
C ALA A 339 21.12 -17.42 -5.56
N PHE A 340 20.16 -17.24 -6.47
CA PHE A 340 20.09 -16.06 -7.35
C PHE A 340 20.01 -14.76 -6.55
N ALA A 341 19.10 -14.68 -5.59
CA ALA A 341 18.86 -13.48 -4.80
C ALA A 341 20.08 -13.14 -3.94
N LYS A 342 20.66 -14.11 -3.24
CA LYS A 342 21.89 -13.90 -2.45
C LYS A 342 23.05 -13.41 -3.32
N LYS A 343 23.25 -14.01 -4.49
CA LYS A 343 24.29 -13.57 -5.45
C LYS A 343 24.08 -12.14 -5.94
N LYS A 344 22.83 -11.73 -6.13
CA LYS A 344 22.50 -10.41 -6.70
C LYS A 344 22.53 -9.29 -5.65
N TYR A 345 22.18 -9.59 -4.39
CA TYR A 345 21.87 -8.56 -3.40
C TYR A 345 22.87 -8.44 -2.23
N CYS A 346 23.78 -9.40 -1.97
CA CYS A 346 24.57 -9.45 -0.71
C CYS A 346 26.09 -9.21 -0.81
#